data_AF-A0AAV0J5V7-F1
#
_entry.id   AF-A0AAV0J5V7-F1
#
_cell.length_a   1.000
_cell.length_b   1.000
_cell.length_c   1.000
_cell.angle_alpha   90.00
_cell.angle_beta   90.00
_cell.angle_gamma   90.00
#
_symmetry.space_group_name_H-M   'P 1'
#
loop_
_entity.id
_entity.type
_entity.pdbx_description
1 polymer ?
#
loop_
_entity_poly.entity_id
_entity_poly.type
_entity_poly.pdbx_seq_one_letter_code
_entity_poly.pdbx_strand_id
1 'polypeptide(L)'
;MECGREIGELPADFLKELEPDFAGLSSVNVNFKGDFLFVTNNSAPERVIVGEFDDGGRCGWSSVRNSVVNDDVRLSSTVVYTCADVGLGDLQRATVSAGWRFSLKDGA
;
A
#
# COMPACT_ATOMS: atom_id res chain seq x y z
N MET A 1 2.26 -2.45 -30.69
CA MET A 1 1.61 -2.68 -29.40
C MET A 1 2.63 -3.43 -28.56
N GLU A 2 3.42 -2.71 -27.76
CA GLU A 2 4.30 -3.37 -26.79
C GLU A 2 3.40 -3.86 -25.65
N CYS A 3 3.19 -5.17 -25.57
CA CYS A 3 2.74 -5.77 -24.33
C CYS A 3 3.80 -5.44 -23.28
N GLY A 4 3.37 -4.85 -22.16
CA GLY A 4 4.26 -4.44 -21.08
C GLY A 4 5.21 -5.58 -20.68
N ARG A 5 6.44 -5.20 -20.30
CA ARG A 5 7.41 -6.13 -19.72
C ARG A 5 6.82 -6.67 -18.42
N GLU A 6 6.74 -7.98 -18.30
CA GLU A 6 6.42 -8.65 -17.04
C GLU A 6 7.58 -8.42 -16.06
N ILE A 7 7.25 -7.88 -14.87
CA ILE A 7 8.23 -7.53 -13.82
C ILE A 7 8.15 -8.53 -12.65
N GLY A 8 7.11 -9.35 -12.61
CA GLY A 8 6.93 -10.40 -11.60
C GLY A 8 5.46 -10.80 -11.46
N GLU A 9 5.24 -12.01 -10.94
CA GLU A 9 3.92 -12.52 -10.60
C GLU A 9 3.64 -12.25 -9.12
N LEU A 10 2.43 -11.75 -8.79
CA LEU A 10 1.95 -11.65 -7.42
C LEU A 10 1.59 -13.05 -6.91
N PRO A 11 2.24 -13.59 -5.87
CA PRO A 11 1.96 -14.94 -5.40
C PRO A 11 0.53 -15.06 -4.86
N ALA A 12 -0.11 -16.20 -5.13
CA ALA A 12 -1.50 -16.46 -4.77
C ALA A 12 -1.80 -16.33 -3.26
N ASP A 13 -0.81 -16.59 -2.40
CA ASP A 13 -1.01 -16.45 -0.95
C ASP A 13 -1.20 -14.98 -0.54
N PHE A 14 -0.47 -14.04 -1.15
CA PHE A 14 -0.68 -12.61 -0.92
C PHE A 14 -1.98 -12.10 -1.55
N LEU A 15 -2.42 -12.70 -2.65
CA LEU A 15 -3.70 -12.37 -3.26
C LEU A 15 -4.87 -12.72 -2.32
N LYS A 16 -4.81 -13.86 -1.62
CA LYS A 16 -5.83 -14.24 -0.62
C LYS A 16 -5.85 -13.28 0.58
N GLU A 17 -4.72 -12.68 0.92
CA GLU A 17 -4.65 -11.69 2.00
C GLU A 17 -5.31 -10.36 1.62
N LEU A 18 -5.39 -10.03 0.33
CA LEU A 18 -6.09 -8.84 -0.18
C LEU A 18 -7.61 -9.03 -0.21
N GLU A 19 -8.09 -10.27 -0.24
CA GLU A 19 -9.51 -10.57 -0.42
C GLU A 19 -9.91 -11.87 0.32
N PRO A 20 -10.46 -11.77 1.54
CA PRO A 20 -10.97 -12.95 2.24
C PRO A 20 -12.24 -13.54 1.60
N ASP A 21 -13.02 -12.71 0.90
CA ASP A 21 -14.26 -13.10 0.21
C ASP A 21 -14.11 -12.96 -1.31
N PHE A 22 -13.69 -14.06 -1.95
CA PHE A 22 -13.34 -14.22 -3.37
C PHE A 22 -14.52 -14.05 -4.35
N ALA A 23 -15.40 -13.08 -4.14
CA ALA A 23 -16.62 -12.88 -4.95
C ALA A 23 -16.48 -11.78 -6.02
N GLY A 24 -15.36 -11.06 -6.05
CA GLY A 24 -15.04 -10.13 -7.13
C GLY A 24 -14.17 -9.03 -6.60
N LEU A 25 -12.96 -8.92 -7.14
CA LEU A 25 -11.96 -7.93 -6.76
C LEU A 25 -12.59 -6.53 -6.71
N SER A 26 -12.99 -6.12 -5.51
CA SER A 26 -13.16 -4.71 -5.15
C SER A 26 -11.87 -4.01 -5.55
N SER A 27 -12.00 -2.84 -6.17
CA SER A 27 -10.91 -2.11 -6.81
C SER A 27 -9.62 -2.13 -5.99
N VAL A 28 -8.63 -2.89 -6.47
CA VAL A 28 -7.29 -2.93 -5.87
C VAL A 28 -6.54 -1.69 -6.33
N ASN A 29 -5.92 -1.00 -5.38
CA ASN A 29 -5.04 0.12 -5.65
C ASN A 29 -3.59 -0.37 -5.68
N VAL A 30 -2.86 0.07 -6.69
CA VAL A 30 -1.47 -0.30 -6.94
C VAL A 30 -0.67 0.99 -7.03
N ASN A 31 0.28 1.16 -6.12
CA ASN A 31 1.15 2.33 -6.08
C ASN A 31 2.62 1.90 -6.18
N PHE A 32 3.42 2.67 -6.91
CA PHE A 32 4.85 2.41 -7.10
C PHE A 32 5.67 3.59 -6.58
N LYS A 33 6.79 3.30 -5.92
CA LYS A 33 7.78 4.29 -5.54
C LYS A 33 9.18 3.67 -5.49
N GLY A 34 10.04 4.14 -6.40
CA GLY A 34 11.37 3.55 -6.57
C GLY A 34 11.24 2.06 -6.88
N ASP A 35 11.96 1.25 -6.12
CA ASP A 35 11.97 -0.21 -6.25
C ASP A 35 10.88 -0.90 -5.42
N PHE A 36 9.90 -0.14 -4.92
CA PHE A 36 8.80 -0.67 -4.13
C PHE A 36 7.45 -0.55 -4.84
N LEU A 37 6.65 -1.59 -4.69
CA LEU A 37 5.27 -1.70 -5.11
C LEU A 37 4.39 -1.95 -3.88
N PHE A 38 3.27 -1.25 -3.82
CA PHE A 38 2.29 -1.40 -2.75
C PHE A 38 0.92 -1.72 -3.35
N VAL A 39 0.33 -2.83 -2.91
CA VAL A 39 -0.97 -3.30 -3.36
C VAL A 39 -1.93 -3.29 -2.17
N THR A 40 -3.07 -2.64 -2.32
CA THR A 40 -4.06 -2.48 -1.25
C THR A 40 -5.48 -2.70 -1.76
N ASN A 41 -6.32 -3.35 -0.95
CA ASN A 41 -7.75 -3.40 -1.19
C ASN A 41 -8.44 -2.26 -0.42
N ASN A 42 -9.12 -1.35 -1.13
CA ASN A 42 -9.84 -0.25 -0.49
C ASN A 42 -11.02 -0.71 0.37
N SER A 43 -11.60 -1.88 0.06
CA SER A 43 -12.68 -2.49 0.83
C SER A 43 -12.18 -3.32 2.02
N ALA A 44 -10.91 -3.70 2.03
CA ALA A 44 -10.24 -4.43 3.11
C ALA A 44 -8.82 -3.88 3.34
N PRO A 45 -8.69 -2.66 3.91
CA PRO A 45 -7.41 -1.95 3.98
C PRO A 45 -6.49 -2.43 5.13
N GLU A 46 -6.81 -3.54 5.82
CA GLU A 46 -6.07 -4.04 6.98
C GLU A 46 -4.70 -4.61 6.62
N ARG A 47 -4.53 -5.01 5.36
CA ARG A 47 -3.28 -5.55 4.81
C ARG A 47 -2.81 -4.69 3.65
N VAL A 48 -1.50 -4.48 3.59
CA VAL A 48 -0.80 -3.89 2.45
C VAL A 48 0.22 -4.93 1.99
N ILE A 49 0.12 -5.33 0.73
CA ILE A 49 1.13 -6.19 0.14
C ILE A 49 2.23 -5.30 -0.42
N VAL A 50 3.48 -5.64 -0.10
CA VAL A 50 4.67 -4.92 -0.53
C VAL A 50 5.49 -5.81 -1.43
N GLY A 51 5.78 -5.33 -2.64
CA GLY A 51 6.77 -5.91 -3.54
C GLY A 51 8.03 -5.05 -3.52
N GLU A 52 9.19 -5.66 -3.34
CA GLU A 52 10.51 -5.02 -3.45
C GLU A 52 11.24 -5.62 -4.66
N PHE A 53 11.62 -4.77 -5.62
CA PHE A 53 12.36 -5.16 -6.80
C PHE A 53 13.86 -5.08 -6.50
N ASP A 54 14.59 -6.14 -6.85
CA ASP A 54 16.05 -6.09 -6.88
C ASP A 54 16.58 -5.73 -8.28
N ASP A 55 17.85 -5.30 -8.35
CA ASP A 55 18.54 -5.00 -9.62
C ASP A 55 18.60 -6.21 -10.59
N GLY A 56 18.33 -7.42 -10.09
CA GLY A 56 18.25 -8.66 -10.85
C GLY A 56 16.87 -8.96 -11.43
N GLY A 57 15.87 -8.10 -11.21
CA GLY A 57 14.50 -8.27 -11.68
C GLY A 57 13.69 -9.30 -10.90
N ARG A 58 14.12 -9.67 -9.67
CA ARG A 58 13.29 -10.47 -8.76
C ARG A 58 12.43 -9.52 -7.93
N CYS A 59 11.21 -9.97 -7.65
CA CYS A 59 10.31 -9.28 -6.73
C CYS A 59 10.22 -10.09 -5.43
N GLY A 60 10.71 -9.52 -4.33
CA GLY A 60 10.47 -10.01 -2.99
C GLY A 60 9.09 -9.55 -2.52
N TRP A 61 8.24 -10.48 -2.12
CA TRP A 61 6.89 -10.16 -1.67
C TRP A 61 6.76 -10.30 -0.15
N SER A 62 6.09 -9.34 0.47
CA SER A 62 5.75 -9.36 1.89
C SER A 62 4.37 -8.77 2.14
N SER A 63 3.83 -8.98 3.34
CA SER A 63 2.55 -8.44 3.78
C SER A 63 2.71 -7.72 5.11
N VAL A 64 2.21 -6.49 5.18
CA VAL A 64 2.28 -5.65 6.36
C VAL A 64 0.86 -5.33 6.83
N ARG A 65 0.64 -5.40 8.15
CA ARG A 65 -0.62 -4.97 8.74
C ARG A 65 -0.70 -3.45 8.75
N ASN A 66 -1.77 -2.89 8.21
CA ASN A 66 -2.06 -1.48 8.31
C ASN A 66 -2.53 -1.15 9.73
N SER A 67 -1.65 -0.56 10.54
CA SER A 67 -2.00 -0.22 11.93
C SER A 67 -2.94 0.98 12.08
N VAL A 68 -3.19 1.74 11.01
CA VAL A 68 -4.14 2.85 11.03
C VAL A 68 -5.58 2.33 10.93
N VAL A 69 -5.78 1.18 10.30
CA VAL A 69 -7.10 0.58 10.14
C VAL A 69 -7.49 -0.13 11.42
N ASN A 70 -8.51 0.42 12.07
CA ASN A 70 -9.19 -0.15 13.23
C ASN A 70 -10.71 -0.09 13.00
N ASP A 71 -11.50 -0.72 13.87
CA ASP A 71 -12.95 -0.84 13.68
C ASP A 71 -13.66 0.53 13.60
N ASP A 72 -13.15 1.56 14.27
CA ASP A 72 -13.69 2.92 14.20
C ASP A 72 -13.43 3.58 12.85
N VAL A 73 -12.22 3.41 12.28
CA VAL A 73 -11.82 3.94 10.97
C VAL A 73 -12.56 3.21 9.84
N ARG A 74 -12.78 1.89 9.97
CA ARG A 74 -13.50 1.07 8.98
C ARG A 74 -14.95 1.50 8.78
N LEU A 75 -15.61 1.96 9.85
CA LEU A 75 -17.02 2.34 9.83
C LEU A 75 -17.28 3.80 9.41
N SER A 76 -16.26 4.65 9.42
CA SER A 76 -16.45 6.10 9.34
C SER A 76 -15.59 6.84 8.31
N SER A 77 -14.67 6.19 7.59
CA SER A 77 -13.73 6.90 6.72
C SER A 77 -13.25 6.09 5.51
N THR A 78 -13.05 6.77 4.38
CA THR A 78 -12.31 6.24 3.24
C THR A 78 -10.81 6.30 3.53
N VAL A 79 -10.14 5.14 3.52
CA VAL A 79 -8.68 5.07 3.61
C VAL A 79 -8.10 5.15 2.20
N VAL A 80 -7.20 6.11 1.98
CA VAL A 80 -6.49 6.28 0.71
C VAL A 80 -5.02 5.92 0.91
N TYR A 81 -4.54 4.91 0.17
CA TYR A 81 -3.12 4.62 0.09
C TYR A 81 -2.50 5.37 -1.08
N THR A 82 -1.37 6.03 -0.85
CA THR A 82 -0.61 6.75 -1.88
C THR A 82 0.88 6.55 -1.64
N CYS A 83 1.65 6.52 -2.71
CA CYS A 83 3.10 6.55 -2.66
C CYS A 83 3.58 7.88 -3.20
N ALA A 84 3.92 8.80 -2.30
CA ALA A 84 4.44 10.11 -2.63
C ALA A 84 5.85 10.27 -2.08
N ASP A 85 6.70 10.99 -2.82
CA ASP A 85 8.00 11.42 -2.32
C ASP A 85 7.79 12.68 -1.48
N VAL A 86 7.69 12.51 -0.16
CA VAL A 86 7.42 13.61 0.75
C VAL A 86 8.58 13.72 1.74
N GLY A 87 9.29 14.85 1.70
CA GLY A 87 10.35 15.12 2.65
C GLY A 87 9.80 15.43 4.04
N LEU A 88 10.63 15.25 5.08
CA LEU A 88 10.25 15.59 6.46
C LEU A 88 9.82 17.07 6.59
N GLY A 89 10.47 17.97 5.84
CA GLY A 89 10.11 19.40 5.80
C GLY A 89 8.71 19.65 5.22
N ASP A 90 8.27 18.84 4.26
CA ASP A 90 6.93 18.94 3.67
C ASP A 90 5.86 18.45 4.65
N LEU A 91 6.13 17.34 5.36
CA LEU A 91 5.26 16.85 6.44
C LEU A 91 5.09 17.89 7.54
N GLN A 92 6.19 18.49 8.00
CA GLN A 92 6.14 19.55 9.02
C GLN A 92 5.31 20.75 8.56
N ARG A 93 5.47 21.17 7.30
CA ARG A 93 4.67 22.26 6.72
C ARG A 93 3.20 21.92 6.66
N ALA A 94 2.83 20.71 6.27
CA ALA A 94 1.45 20.27 6.20
C ALA A 94 0.77 20.22 7.58
N THR A 95 1.51 19.85 8.63
CA THR A 95 1.00 19.89 10.00
C THR A 95 0.64 21.30 10.44
N VAL A 96 1.46 22.30 10.08
CA VAL A 96 1.25 23.70 10.46
C VAL A 96 0.15 24.36 9.62
N SER A 97 0.07 24.06 8.31
CA SER A 97 -0.84 24.77 7.39
C SER A 97 -2.25 24.21 7.34
N ALA A 98 -2.42 22.91 7.57
CA ALA A 98 -3.69 22.23 7.37
C ALA A 98 -4.24 21.54 8.63
N GLY A 99 -3.47 21.53 9.74
CA GLY A 99 -3.84 20.84 10.98
C GLY A 99 -3.78 19.31 10.85
N TRP A 100 -3.02 18.79 9.88
CA TRP A 100 -2.92 17.36 9.62
C TRP A 100 -2.00 16.70 10.65
N ARG A 101 -2.40 15.53 11.14
CA ARG A 101 -1.60 14.72 12.07
C ARG A 101 -0.98 13.56 11.31
N PHE A 102 0.35 13.49 11.35
CA PHE A 102 1.12 12.38 10.81
C PHE A 102 1.69 11.55 11.95
N SER A 103 1.78 10.24 11.78
CA SER A 103 2.44 9.33 12.72
C SER A 103 3.50 8.57 11.96
N LEU A 104 4.75 8.68 12.38
CA LEU A 104 5.84 7.86 11.87
C LEU A 104 5.95 6.62 12.74
N LYS A 105 6.08 5.46 12.11
CA LYS A 105 6.34 4.21 12.82
C LYS A 105 7.66 3.68 12.28
N ASP A 106 8.63 3.53 13.16
CA ASP A 106 9.90 2.90 12.80
C ASP A 106 9.61 1.47 12.35
N GLY A 107 10.17 1.08 11.20
CA GLY A 107 10.10 -0.30 10.72
C GLY A 107 10.88 -1.20 11.67
N ALA A 108 10.24 -2.28 12.12
CA ALA A 108 10.88 -3.34 12.89
C ALA A 108 11.82 -4.17 12.01
#